data_AF-E1IE49-F1
#
_entry.id   AF-E1IE49-F1
#
_cell.length_a   1.000
_cell.length_b   1.000
_cell.length_c   1.000
_cell.angle_alpha   90.00
_cell.angle_beta   90.00
_cell.angle_gamma   90.00
#
_symmetry.space_group_name_H-M   'P 1'
#
loop_
_entity.id
_entity.type
_entity.pdbx_description
1 polymer ?
#
loop_
_entity_poly.entity_id
_entity_poly.type
_entity_poly.pdbx_seq_one_letter_code
_entity_poly.pdbx_strand_id
1 'polypeptide(L)'
;MSTVLALLDLPGLRVALLSVSGPLAAGFPDALPPIEPLDPSEDHPLPTYLPVGLQPQRIGEGYCALDAQGQLMVSWIALELEPNEPLPLAWNPADGPTPTLQALNLDGRAAAFLPAAWSAVSPERLPLIALRASPTRCWLVSGRLSHVELARVAASLPKE
;
A
#
# COMPACT_ATOMS: atom_id res chain seq x y z
N MET A 1 4.33 -14.68 19.06
CA MET A 1 4.70 -15.34 17.80
C MET A 1 3.60 -15.04 16.79
N SER A 2 3.94 -14.49 15.63
CA SER A 2 3.01 -14.31 14.52
C SER A 2 2.91 -15.61 13.72
N THR A 3 1.70 -15.99 13.30
CA THR A 3 1.45 -17.20 12.49
C THR A 3 1.23 -16.80 11.03
N VAL A 4 1.88 -17.45 10.07
CA VAL A 4 1.60 -17.20 8.65
C VAL A 4 0.22 -17.77 8.30
N LEU A 5 -0.67 -16.91 7.84
CA LEU A 5 -2.03 -17.27 7.42
C LEU A 5 -2.12 -17.59 5.93
N ALA A 6 -1.36 -16.86 5.11
CA ALA A 6 -1.26 -17.07 3.68
C ALA A 6 0.11 -16.61 3.17
N LEU A 7 0.58 -17.24 2.10
CA LEU A 7 1.80 -16.84 1.40
C LEU A 7 1.48 -16.78 -0.10
N LEU A 8 1.81 -15.66 -0.73
CA LEU A 8 1.79 -15.52 -2.17
C LEU A 8 3.24 -15.37 -2.65
N ASP A 9 3.67 -16.29 -3.50
CA ASP A 9 5.02 -16.32 -4.07
C ASP A 9 4.94 -16.00 -5.57
N LEU A 10 5.44 -14.82 -5.95
CA LEU A 10 5.53 -14.36 -7.33
C LEU A 10 7.00 -14.16 -7.69
N PRO A 11 7.37 -14.28 -8.98
CA PRO A 11 8.72 -13.93 -9.43
C PRO A 11 9.10 -12.50 -8.99
N GLY A 12 10.05 -12.41 -8.06
CA GLY A 12 10.55 -11.14 -7.53
C GLY A 12 9.68 -10.46 -6.47
N LEU A 13 8.55 -11.05 -6.04
CA LEU A 13 7.73 -10.51 -4.95
C LEU A 13 7.10 -11.64 -4.14
N ARG A 14 7.45 -11.71 -2.84
CA ARG A 14 6.86 -12.65 -1.90
C ARG A 14 6.05 -11.86 -0.88
N VAL A 15 4.82 -12.26 -0.61
CA VAL A 15 3.94 -11.57 0.35
C VAL A 15 3.41 -12.57 1.35
N ALA A 16 3.69 -12.34 2.63
CA ALA A 16 3.21 -13.18 3.72
C ALA A 16 2.14 -12.44 4.52
N LEU A 17 0.93 -13.00 4.56
CA LEU A 17 -0.13 -12.52 5.44
C LEU A 17 0.06 -13.14 6.83
N LEU A 18 0.34 -12.31 7.83
CA LEU A 18 0.68 -12.72 9.19
C LEU A 18 -0.50 -12.46 10.12
N SER A 19 -0.83 -13.47 10.92
CA SER A 19 -1.75 -13.36 12.04
C SER A 19 -1.15 -12.47 13.10
N VAL A 20 -1.87 -11.41 13.41
CA VAL A 20 -1.54 -10.48 14.48
C VAL A 20 -2.69 -10.41 15.47
N SER A 21 -2.41 -10.12 16.75
CA SER A 21 -3.44 -10.05 17.79
C SER A 21 -3.17 -8.87 18.72
N GLY A 22 -4.23 -8.14 19.07
CA GLY A 22 -4.18 -6.98 19.96
C GLY A 22 -4.02 -5.63 19.22
N PRO A 23 -4.30 -4.50 19.91
CA PRO A 23 -4.34 -3.16 19.30
C PRO A 23 -2.98 -2.68 18.75
N LEU A 24 -1.88 -3.13 19.35
CA LEU A 24 -0.50 -2.84 18.89
C LEU A 24 -0.17 -3.44 17.52
N ALA A 25 -0.92 -4.46 17.10
CA ALA A 25 -0.52 -5.35 16.03
C ALA A 25 -0.93 -4.84 14.63
N ALA A 26 -1.68 -3.74 14.58
CA ALA A 26 -2.02 -3.03 13.35
C ALA A 26 -1.12 -1.79 13.11
N GLY A 27 -0.16 -1.50 14.01
CA GLY A 27 0.75 -0.37 13.86
C GLY A 27 0.02 0.98 13.75
N PHE A 28 -1.21 1.07 14.28
CA PHE A 28 -1.97 2.29 14.28
C PHE A 28 -1.25 3.32 15.13
N PRO A 29 -0.79 4.44 14.55
CA PRO A 29 -0.30 5.52 15.38
C PRO A 29 -1.47 6.09 16.20
N ASP A 30 -1.19 6.56 17.42
CA ASP A 30 -2.20 7.20 18.29
C ASP A 30 -2.90 8.38 17.60
N ALA A 31 -2.23 8.99 16.62
CA ALA A 31 -2.78 9.98 15.70
C ALA A 31 -2.33 9.67 14.27
N LEU A 32 -3.21 9.87 13.29
CA LEU A 32 -2.84 9.81 11.88
C LEU A 32 -1.75 10.86 11.58
N PRO A 33 -0.77 10.54 10.72
CA PRO A 33 0.24 11.52 10.31
C PRO A 33 -0.42 12.73 9.63
N PRO A 34 0.13 13.95 9.82
CA PRO A 34 -0.37 15.14 9.15
C PRO A 34 -0.20 15.01 7.64
N ILE A 35 -1.09 15.68 6.90
CA ILE A 35 -1.01 15.83 5.46
C ILE A 35 -0.45 17.20 5.15
N GLU A 36 0.62 17.23 4.36
CA GLU A 36 1.40 18.43 4.09
C GLU A 36 1.50 18.67 2.57
N PRO A 37 1.52 19.95 2.13
CA PRO A 37 1.86 20.30 0.76
C PRO A 37 3.17 19.67 0.30
N LEU A 38 3.22 19.26 -0.97
CA LEU A 38 4.48 18.88 -1.61
C LEU A 38 5.39 20.11 -1.76
N ASP A 39 6.68 19.92 -1.53
CA ASP A 39 7.69 20.95 -1.78
C ASP A 39 7.99 20.99 -3.28
N PRO A 40 7.72 22.10 -4.00
CA PRO A 40 7.98 22.18 -5.44
C PRO A 40 9.46 22.12 -5.81
N SER A 41 10.38 22.24 -4.84
CA SER A 41 11.83 22.16 -5.05
C SER A 41 12.40 20.74 -4.92
N GLU A 42 11.62 19.79 -4.38
CA GLU A 42 12.02 18.40 -4.25
C GLU A 42 11.48 17.54 -5.40
N ASP A 43 12.23 16.49 -5.75
CA ASP A 43 11.71 15.47 -6.65
C ASP A 43 10.89 14.46 -5.84
N HIS A 44 9.64 14.28 -6.24
CA HIS A 44 8.70 13.40 -5.55
C HIS A 44 8.33 12.23 -6.47
N PRO A 45 8.36 10.97 -5.97
CA PRO A 45 7.96 9.80 -6.73
C PRO A 45 6.43 9.74 -6.88
N LEU A 46 5.90 10.64 -7.71
CA LEU A 46 4.48 10.74 -8.01
C LEU A 46 4.11 9.74 -9.12
N PRO A 47 2.94 9.11 -9.04
CA PRO A 47 2.41 8.32 -10.14
C PRO A 47 2.17 9.22 -11.36
N THR A 48 2.51 8.72 -12.55
CA THR A 48 2.22 9.44 -13.81
C THR A 48 0.73 9.48 -14.14
N TYR A 49 -0.09 8.70 -13.43
CA TYR A 49 -1.54 8.72 -13.49
C TYR A 49 -2.15 8.94 -12.10
N LEU A 50 -3.01 9.96 -12.01
CA LEU A 50 -3.98 10.13 -10.92
C LEU A 50 -5.37 10.40 -11.51
N PRO A 51 -6.44 9.87 -10.89
CA PRO A 51 -7.80 10.27 -11.23
C PRO A 51 -7.99 11.80 -11.20
N VAL A 52 -8.80 12.30 -12.13
CA VAL A 52 -9.08 13.73 -12.26
C VAL A 52 -9.64 14.29 -10.96
N GLY A 53 -9.11 15.45 -10.55
CA GLY A 53 -9.54 16.15 -9.34
C GLY A 53 -8.81 15.70 -8.08
N LEU A 54 -7.96 14.66 -8.15
CA LEU A 54 -7.11 14.30 -7.02
C LEU A 54 -5.84 15.15 -7.00
N GLN A 55 -5.49 15.66 -5.83
CA GLN A 55 -4.32 16.50 -5.60
C GLN A 55 -3.29 15.75 -4.75
N PRO A 56 -2.06 15.55 -5.24
CA PRO A 56 -1.04 14.85 -4.49
C PRO A 56 -0.50 15.70 -3.33
N GLN A 57 -0.19 15.05 -2.22
CA GLN A 57 0.28 15.63 -0.95
C GLN A 57 1.28 14.68 -0.29
N ARG A 58 2.05 15.18 0.68
CA ARG A 58 2.91 14.37 1.56
C ARG A 58 2.10 13.88 2.75
N ILE A 59 2.38 12.65 3.21
CA ILE A 59 1.77 12.10 4.42
C ILE A 59 2.74 11.14 5.12
N GLY A 60 3.22 11.52 6.32
CA GLY A 60 4.26 10.76 7.01
C GLY A 60 5.48 10.50 6.11
N GLU A 61 5.89 9.24 6.00
CA GLU A 61 6.99 8.82 5.11
C GLU A 61 6.56 8.58 3.65
N GLY A 62 5.26 8.64 3.37
CA GLY A 62 4.67 8.39 2.07
C GLY A 62 3.98 9.61 1.46
N TYR A 63 3.16 9.34 0.46
CA TYR A 63 2.42 10.32 -0.31
C TYR A 63 0.96 9.91 -0.36
N CYS A 64 0.07 10.87 -0.57
CA CYS A 64 -1.34 10.60 -0.82
C CYS A 64 -1.89 11.52 -1.90
N ALA A 65 -3.11 11.24 -2.33
CA ALA A 65 -3.89 12.16 -3.11
C ALA A 65 -5.27 12.37 -2.46
N LEU A 66 -5.65 13.65 -2.35
CA LEU A 66 -6.91 14.10 -1.77
C LEU A 66 -7.91 14.49 -2.85
N ASP A 67 -9.20 14.30 -2.61
CA ASP A 67 -10.25 14.90 -3.44
C ASP A 67 -10.49 16.40 -3.10
N ALA A 68 -11.46 17.02 -3.79
CA ALA A 68 -11.81 18.42 -3.59
C ALA A 68 -12.41 18.72 -2.19
N GLN A 69 -12.84 17.69 -1.46
CA GLN A 69 -13.35 17.80 -0.09
C GLN A 69 -12.24 17.57 0.95
N GLY A 70 -11.01 17.27 0.50
CA GLY A 70 -9.88 16.95 1.36
C GLY A 70 -9.88 15.52 1.89
N GLN A 71 -10.69 14.61 1.34
CA GLN A 71 -10.66 13.20 1.74
C GLN A 71 -9.52 12.45 1.07
N LEU A 72 -8.84 11.58 1.84
CA LEU A 72 -7.81 10.68 1.34
C LEU A 72 -8.42 9.60 0.44
N MET A 73 -8.08 9.67 -0.84
CA MET A 73 -8.57 8.74 -1.86
C MET A 73 -7.57 7.64 -2.16
N VAL A 74 -6.27 7.95 -2.17
CA VAL A 74 -5.19 6.98 -2.36
C VAL A 74 -3.93 7.44 -1.63
N SER A 75 -3.11 6.49 -1.22
CA SER A 75 -1.82 6.69 -0.58
C SER A 75 -0.81 5.70 -1.12
N TRP A 76 0.46 6.09 -1.17
CA TRP A 76 1.56 5.22 -1.55
C TRP A 76 2.83 5.52 -0.75
N ILE A 77 3.61 4.47 -0.50
CA ILE A 77 4.90 4.54 0.18
C ILE A 77 5.86 3.50 -0.41
N ALA A 78 7.13 3.87 -0.57
CA ALA A 78 8.19 2.95 -0.92
C ALA A 78 8.73 2.31 0.36
N LEU A 79 8.86 0.99 0.34
CA LEU A 79 9.54 0.24 1.39
C LEU A 79 10.74 -0.47 0.80
N GLU A 80 11.80 -0.56 1.60
CA GLU A 80 12.89 -1.50 1.34
C GLU A 80 12.37 -2.93 1.53
N LEU A 81 12.72 -3.80 0.59
CA LEU A 81 12.34 -5.21 0.58
C LEU A 81 13.44 -5.99 -0.14
N GLU A 82 14.27 -6.67 0.64
CA GLU A 82 15.39 -7.44 0.13
C GLU A 82 14.92 -8.58 -0.81
N PRO A 83 15.76 -9.00 -1.77
CA PRO A 83 15.46 -10.16 -2.59
C PRO A 83 15.11 -11.40 -1.75
N ASN A 84 14.01 -12.05 -2.10
CA ASN A 84 13.47 -13.26 -1.45
C ASN A 84 12.90 -13.07 -0.04
N GLU A 85 12.97 -11.87 0.53
CA GLU A 85 12.30 -11.56 1.79
C GLU A 85 10.78 -11.43 1.54
N PRO A 86 9.93 -12.09 2.34
CA PRO A 86 8.50 -11.90 2.25
C PRO A 86 8.11 -10.55 2.85
N LEU A 87 7.40 -9.72 2.07
CA LEU A 87 6.73 -8.53 2.59
C LEU A 87 5.65 -8.96 3.59
N PRO A 88 5.76 -8.58 4.87
CA PRO A 88 4.76 -8.94 5.86
C PRO A 88 3.55 -8.01 5.75
N LEU A 89 2.36 -8.59 5.62
CA LEU A 89 1.08 -7.88 5.75
C LEU A 89 0.34 -8.42 6.98
N ALA A 90 -0.18 -7.52 7.80
CA ALA A 90 -0.88 -7.90 9.03
C ALA A 90 -2.36 -8.20 8.78
N TRP A 91 -2.87 -9.27 9.39
CA TRP A 91 -4.29 -9.57 9.49
C TRP A 91 -4.65 -10.03 10.90
N ASN A 92 -5.68 -9.44 11.49
CA ASN A 92 -6.20 -9.92 12.76
C ASN A 92 -7.34 -10.91 12.50
N PRO A 93 -7.23 -12.18 12.91
CA PRO A 93 -8.28 -13.18 12.71
C PRO A 93 -9.63 -12.81 13.34
N ALA A 94 -9.65 -11.93 14.34
CA ALA A 94 -10.90 -11.42 14.92
C ALA A 94 -11.68 -10.51 13.96
N ASP A 95 -11.03 -9.96 12.94
CA ASP A 95 -11.64 -9.03 11.99
C ASP A 95 -12.38 -9.74 10.84
N GLY A 96 -12.35 -11.09 10.81
CA GLY A 96 -13.05 -11.92 9.84
C GLY A 96 -12.21 -13.04 9.23
N PRO A 97 -12.76 -13.74 8.20
CA PRO A 97 -12.03 -14.79 7.50
C PRO A 97 -10.75 -14.26 6.88
N THR A 98 -9.72 -15.10 6.82
CA THR A 98 -8.44 -14.74 6.19
C THR A 98 -8.68 -14.36 4.72
N PRO A 99 -8.31 -13.14 4.30
CA PRO A 99 -8.48 -12.69 2.92
C PRO A 99 -7.54 -13.45 1.99
N THR A 100 -8.02 -13.70 0.77
CA THR A 100 -7.21 -14.31 -0.28
C THR A 100 -6.31 -13.24 -0.92
N LEU A 101 -5.00 -13.46 -0.91
CA LEU A 101 -4.05 -12.67 -1.68
C LEU A 101 -4.20 -13.00 -3.17
N GLN A 102 -4.30 -11.98 -4.01
CA GLN A 102 -4.46 -12.14 -5.45
C GLN A 102 -3.19 -11.71 -6.18
N ALA A 103 -2.71 -12.55 -7.09
CA ALA A 103 -1.61 -12.21 -7.98
C ALA A 103 -2.08 -11.24 -9.07
N LEU A 104 -1.31 -10.19 -9.30
CA LEU A 104 -1.48 -9.23 -10.38
C LEU A 104 -0.15 -9.08 -11.13
N ASN A 105 -0.26 -8.66 -12.39
CA ASN A 105 0.88 -8.18 -13.18
C ASN A 105 0.54 -6.78 -13.67
N LEU A 106 1.29 -5.79 -13.20
CA LEU A 106 1.06 -4.37 -13.48
C LEU A 106 2.26 -3.81 -14.25
N ASP A 107 2.08 -3.56 -15.55
CA ASP A 107 3.15 -3.09 -16.44
C ASP A 107 4.43 -3.96 -16.40
N GLY A 108 4.23 -5.29 -16.43
CA GLY A 108 5.32 -6.27 -16.39
C GLY A 108 5.92 -6.48 -14.99
N ARG A 109 5.41 -5.81 -13.96
CA ARG A 109 5.87 -5.93 -12.57
C ARG A 109 4.97 -6.84 -11.77
N ALA A 110 5.57 -7.68 -10.93
CA ALA A 110 4.84 -8.52 -9.99
C ALA A 110 4.12 -7.64 -8.95
N ALA A 111 2.83 -7.92 -8.73
CA ALA A 111 2.02 -7.24 -7.75
C ALA A 111 1.10 -8.22 -7.00
N ALA A 112 0.83 -7.91 -5.75
CA ALA A 112 -0.11 -8.63 -4.91
C ALA A 112 -1.22 -7.70 -4.45
N PHE A 113 -2.47 -8.16 -4.53
CA PHE A 113 -3.64 -7.43 -4.06
C PHE A 113 -4.23 -8.08 -2.82
N LEU A 114 -4.52 -7.23 -1.83
CA LEU A 114 -5.22 -7.57 -0.59
C LEU A 114 -6.47 -6.69 -0.50
N PRO A 115 -7.69 -7.26 -0.50
CA PRO A 115 -8.94 -6.48 -0.56
C PRO A 115 -9.22 -5.60 0.67
N ALA A 116 -8.61 -5.91 1.80
CA ALA A 116 -8.77 -5.17 3.05
C ALA A 116 -7.49 -5.28 3.87
N ALA A 117 -6.79 -4.17 4.05
CA ALA A 117 -5.55 -4.06 4.78
C ALA A 117 -5.65 -2.92 5.79
N TRP A 118 -4.94 -3.08 6.90
CA TRP A 118 -4.71 -1.98 7.82
C TRP A 118 -3.66 -1.02 7.26
N SER A 119 -3.82 0.26 7.54
CA SER A 119 -2.94 1.32 7.03
C SER A 119 -2.67 2.35 8.13
N ALA A 120 -1.42 2.79 8.25
CA ALA A 120 -1.03 3.84 9.20
C ALA A 120 -1.66 5.22 8.87
N VAL A 121 -2.21 5.38 7.66
CA VAL A 121 -2.81 6.63 7.18
C VAL A 121 -4.35 6.59 7.10
N SER A 122 -4.99 5.50 7.52
CA SER A 122 -6.45 5.43 7.54
C SER A 122 -6.97 4.47 8.62
N PRO A 123 -7.98 4.87 9.41
CA PRO A 123 -8.60 3.99 10.40
C PRO A 123 -9.50 2.92 9.77
N GLU A 124 -9.80 3.04 8.48
CA GLU A 124 -10.57 2.06 7.72
C GLU A 124 -9.65 0.98 7.15
N ARG A 125 -10.18 -0.24 7.03
CA ARG A 125 -9.53 -1.28 6.24
C ARG A 125 -9.75 -0.99 4.76
N LEU A 126 -8.68 -0.68 4.05
CA LEU A 126 -8.72 -0.31 2.65
C LEU A 126 -8.02 -1.37 1.79
N PRO A 127 -8.41 -1.53 0.52
CA PRO A 127 -7.64 -2.36 -0.40
C PRO A 127 -6.20 -1.87 -0.50
N LEU A 128 -5.28 -2.82 -0.69
CA LEU A 128 -3.84 -2.60 -0.77
C LEU A 128 -3.27 -3.37 -1.96
N ILE A 129 -2.37 -2.73 -2.70
CA ILE A 129 -1.51 -3.33 -3.70
C ILE A 129 -0.06 -3.22 -3.21
N ALA A 130 0.62 -4.34 -3.10
CA ALA A 130 2.07 -4.40 -3.01
C ALA A 130 2.63 -4.62 -4.42
N LEU A 131 3.49 -3.72 -4.88
CA LEU A 131 4.03 -3.74 -6.24
C LEU A 131 5.56 -3.71 -6.19
N ARG A 132 6.22 -4.63 -6.88
CA ARG A 132 7.68 -4.63 -6.96
C ARG A 132 8.16 -3.40 -7.75
N ALA A 133 8.98 -2.54 -7.15
CA ALA A 133 9.52 -1.35 -7.79
C ALA A 133 10.89 -1.63 -8.42
N SER A 134 11.75 -2.31 -7.65
CA SER A 134 13.13 -2.70 -7.98
C SER A 134 13.49 -4.01 -7.26
N PRO A 135 14.66 -4.62 -7.47
CA PRO A 135 15.11 -5.78 -6.70
C PRO A 135 15.23 -5.57 -5.18
N THR A 136 15.20 -4.35 -4.67
CA THR A 136 15.33 -4.06 -3.24
C THR A 136 14.20 -3.18 -2.70
N ARG A 137 13.20 -2.84 -3.51
CA ARG A 137 12.10 -1.96 -3.10
C ARG A 137 10.74 -2.39 -3.61
N CYS A 138 9.72 -2.07 -2.84
CA CYS A 138 8.33 -2.25 -3.24
C CYS A 138 7.50 -1.00 -2.92
N TRP A 139 6.50 -0.74 -3.74
CA TRP A 139 5.45 0.22 -3.45
C TRP A 139 4.32 -0.47 -2.70
N LEU A 140 3.85 0.14 -1.61
CA LEU A 140 2.52 -0.13 -1.05
C LEU A 140 1.58 0.96 -1.53
N VAL A 141 0.45 0.57 -2.11
CA VAL A 141 -0.57 1.50 -2.64
C VAL A 141 -1.93 1.13 -2.07
N SER A 142 -2.56 2.02 -1.31
CA SER A 142 -3.84 1.75 -0.64
C SER A 142 -4.78 2.95 -0.74
N GLY A 143 -6.08 2.71 -0.78
CA GLY A 143 -7.04 3.80 -0.90
C GLY A 143 -8.50 3.38 -1.04
N ARG A 144 -9.36 4.38 -1.20
CA ARG A 144 -10.81 4.26 -1.46
C ARG A 144 -11.15 4.16 -2.94
N LEU A 145 -10.14 4.19 -3.81
CA LEU A 145 -10.33 3.97 -5.25
C LEU A 145 -10.87 2.57 -5.52
N SER A 146 -11.59 2.43 -6.64
CA SER A 146 -11.95 1.11 -7.15
C SER A 146 -10.70 0.28 -7.44
N HIS A 147 -10.83 -1.06 -7.44
CA HIS A 147 -9.69 -1.95 -7.73
C HIS A 147 -8.97 -1.59 -9.04
N VAL A 148 -9.72 -1.28 -10.10
CA VAL A 148 -9.16 -0.91 -11.41
C VAL A 148 -8.37 0.40 -11.33
N GLU A 149 -8.92 1.41 -10.66
CA GLU A 149 -8.28 2.72 -10.52
C GLU A 149 -7.04 2.65 -9.61
N LEU A 150 -7.12 1.90 -8.51
CA LEU A 150 -5.98 1.67 -7.62
C LEU A 150 -4.84 0.95 -8.35
N ALA A 151 -5.16 -0.06 -9.18
CA ALA A 151 -4.19 -0.76 -10.01
C ALA A 151 -3.56 0.15 -11.07
N ARG A 152 -4.33 1.06 -11.69
CA ARG A 152 -3.80 2.06 -12.64
C ARG A 152 -2.83 3.02 -11.97
N VAL A 153 -3.19 3.57 -10.80
CA VAL A 153 -2.29 4.42 -10.01
C VAL A 153 -1.00 3.67 -9.68
N ALA A 154 -1.11 2.47 -9.11
CA ALA A 154 0.04 1.64 -8.76
C ALA A 154 0.95 1.36 -9.98
N ALA A 155 0.35 0.95 -11.11
CA ALA A 155 1.10 0.66 -12.34
C ALA A 155 1.87 1.87 -12.89
N SER A 156 1.41 3.09 -12.59
CA SER A 156 2.01 4.35 -13.05
C SER A 156 3.08 4.93 -12.13
N LEU A 157 3.32 4.31 -10.96
CA LEU A 157 4.40 4.70 -10.05
C LEU A 157 5.77 4.41 -10.68
N PRO A 158 6.78 5.27 -10.40
CA PRO A 158 8.13 5.09 -10.90
C PRO A 158 8.68 3.68 -10.67
N LYS A 159 9.50 3.24 -11.63
CA LYS A 159 10.42 2.11 -11.42
C LYS A 159 11.66 2.71 -10.77
N GLU A 160 12.19 2.03 -9.77
CA GLU A 160 13.37 2.48 -9.04
C GLU A 160 14.58 1.60 -9.37
#